data_AF-A0A7V5ZIL0-F1
#
_entry.id   AF-A0A7V5ZIL0-F1
#
_cell.length_a   1.000
_cell.length_b   1.000
_cell.length_c   1.000
_cell.angle_alpha   90.00
_cell.angle_beta   90.00
_cell.angle_gamma   90.00
#
_symmetry.space_group_name_H-M   'P 1'
#
loop_
_entity.id
_entity.type
_entity.pdbx_description
1 polymer ?
#
loop_
_entity_poly.entity_id
_entity_poly.type
_entity_poly.pdbx_seq_one_letter_code
_entity_poly.pdbx_strand_id
1 'polypeptide(L)'
;MAARRLATLVLVTAAMVGVPGCSDEMFDAECDLIVVNESLCPVTVYVDGQPAFTVESGSDRILDDIGPGQHIIEAMDPNGAMLERRTVELASSEDYYLIVDDC
;
A
#
# COMPACT_ATOMS: atom_id res chain seq x y z
N MET A 1 -61.06 -51.41 -3.00
CA MET A 1 -61.67 -50.14 -2.58
C MET A 1 -60.55 -49.13 -2.33
N ALA A 2 -60.65 -47.97 -2.98
CA ALA A 2 -59.97 -46.69 -2.74
C ALA A 2 -58.43 -46.61 -2.85
N ALA A 3 -58.00 -46.02 -3.96
CA ALA A 3 -56.71 -45.37 -4.17
C ALA A 3 -56.59 -44.08 -3.35
N ARG A 4 -55.36 -43.70 -2.95
CA ARG A 4 -55.01 -42.29 -2.73
C ARG A 4 -53.53 -42.05 -3.04
N ARG A 5 -53.29 -41.47 -4.21
CA ARG A 5 -52.08 -40.72 -4.55
C ARG A 5 -52.06 -39.45 -3.69
N LEU A 6 -50.87 -39.00 -3.27
CA LEU A 6 -50.51 -37.60 -2.97
C LEU A 6 -48.98 -37.62 -2.76
N ALA A 7 -48.20 -37.39 -3.80
CA ALA A 7 -47.74 -36.08 -4.27
C ALA A 7 -46.54 -35.57 -3.46
N THR A 8 -45.38 -35.67 -4.10
CA THR A 8 -44.08 -35.07 -3.82
C THR A 8 -44.19 -33.61 -3.36
N LEU A 9 -43.47 -33.24 -2.30
CA LEU A 9 -43.03 -31.86 -2.10
C LEU A 9 -41.59 -31.87 -1.56
N VAL A 10 -40.62 -31.87 -2.47
CA VAL A 10 -39.23 -31.58 -2.15
C VAL A 10 -39.13 -30.09 -1.92
N LEU A 11 -38.99 -29.67 -0.66
CA LEU A 11 -38.78 -28.27 -0.31
C LEU A 11 -37.28 -27.97 -0.38
N VAL A 12 -36.77 -27.63 -1.57
CA VAL A 12 -35.42 -27.03 -1.69
C VAL A 12 -35.54 -25.56 -1.32
N THR A 13 -35.25 -25.24 -0.07
CA THR A 13 -35.01 -23.84 0.35
C THR A 13 -33.55 -23.52 0.09
N ALA A 14 -33.25 -23.11 -1.14
CA ALA A 14 -31.99 -22.44 -1.44
C ALA A 14 -32.07 -21.01 -0.88
N ALA A 15 -31.66 -20.84 0.37
CA ALA A 15 -31.35 -19.52 0.90
C ALA A 15 -30.12 -19.02 0.14
N MET A 16 -30.35 -18.18 -0.87
CA MET A 16 -29.28 -17.39 -1.47
C MET A 16 -28.72 -16.48 -0.38
N VAL A 17 -27.58 -16.88 0.18
CA VAL A 17 -26.73 -16.00 0.97
C VAL A 17 -26.17 -14.98 -0.01
N GLY A 18 -26.92 -13.89 -0.19
CA GLY A 18 -26.39 -12.67 -0.75
C GLY A 18 -25.44 -12.08 0.28
N VAL A 19 -24.18 -12.54 0.28
CA VAL A 19 -23.10 -11.73 0.82
C VAL A 19 -23.04 -10.53 -0.13
N PRO A 20 -23.30 -9.29 0.30
CA PRO A 20 -22.89 -8.16 -0.52
C PRO A 20 -21.39 -8.33 -0.69
N GLY A 21 -20.95 -8.63 -1.92
CA GLY A 21 -19.55 -8.54 -2.27
C GLY A 21 -19.07 -7.19 -1.78
N CYS A 22 -18.07 -7.20 -0.91
CA CYS A 22 -17.34 -6.01 -0.55
C CYS A 22 -17.02 -5.30 -1.87
N SER A 23 -17.58 -4.12 -2.04
CA SER A 23 -17.24 -3.23 -3.15
C SER A 23 -15.77 -2.86 -2.96
N ASP A 24 -14.89 -3.66 -3.56
CA ASP A 24 -13.43 -3.55 -3.47
C ASP A 24 -12.85 -2.31 -4.18
N GLU A 25 -13.68 -1.38 -4.68
CA GLU A 25 -13.21 -0.29 -5.56
C GLU A 25 -13.86 1.09 -5.26
N MET A 26 -14.04 1.48 -3.98
CA MET A 26 -14.54 2.83 -3.68
C MET A 26 -13.61 3.72 -2.85
N PHE A 27 -12.50 3.19 -2.34
CA PHE A 27 -11.48 3.94 -1.62
C PHE A 27 -10.13 3.23 -1.77
N ASP A 28 -9.43 3.45 -2.88
CA ASP A 28 -8.01 3.10 -2.97
C ASP A 28 -7.27 4.07 -2.07
N ALA A 29 -7.17 3.70 -0.79
CA ALA A 29 -6.50 4.48 0.23
C ALA A 29 -4.99 4.26 0.09
N GLU A 30 -4.38 4.98 -0.84
CA GLU A 30 -2.94 4.95 -1.11
C GLU A 30 -2.18 5.75 -0.05
N CYS A 31 -0.99 5.29 0.32
CA CYS A 31 -0.09 6.04 1.19
C CYS A 31 1.22 6.30 0.44
N ASP A 32 1.38 7.48 -0.15
CA ASP A 32 2.52 7.74 -1.03
C ASP A 32 3.77 8.16 -0.26
N LEU A 33 4.94 7.77 -0.76
CA LEU A 33 6.22 8.31 -0.32
C LEU A 33 6.78 9.28 -1.37
N ILE A 34 6.83 10.55 -1.03
CA ILE A 34 7.44 11.60 -1.84
C ILE A 34 8.85 11.88 -1.30
N VAL A 35 9.86 11.70 -2.14
CA VAL A 35 11.24 11.99 -1.79
C VAL A 35 11.76 13.14 -2.63
N VAL A 36 12.18 14.20 -1.95
CA VAL A 36 12.80 15.39 -2.56
C VAL A 36 14.28 15.37 -2.23
N ASN A 37 15.13 15.26 -3.24
CA ASN A 37 16.57 15.28 -3.09
C ASN A 37 17.12 16.67 -3.43
N GLU A 38 17.34 17.47 -2.39
CA GLU A 38 17.96 18.80 -2.49
C GLU A 38 19.49 18.75 -2.35
N SER A 39 20.07 17.57 -2.09
CA SER A 39 21.52 17.37 -1.96
C SER A 39 22.26 17.40 -3.31
N LEU A 40 23.60 17.38 -3.26
CA LEU A 40 24.47 17.41 -4.46
C LEU A 40 24.73 16.03 -5.09
N CYS A 41 24.24 14.96 -4.48
CA CYS A 41 24.48 13.59 -4.92
C CYS A 41 23.17 12.90 -5.30
N PRO A 42 23.19 11.86 -6.16
CA PRO A 42 22.06 10.95 -6.27
C PRO A 42 21.90 10.14 -4.97
N VAL A 43 20.67 9.88 -4.57
CA VAL A 43 20.32 9.20 -3.31
C VAL A 43 19.49 7.96 -3.61
N THR A 44 19.87 6.81 -3.05
CA THR A 44 19.07 5.58 -3.14
C THR A 44 18.18 5.45 -1.91
N VAL A 45 16.88 5.33 -2.15
CA VAL A 45 15.84 5.18 -1.13
C VAL A 45 15.50 3.71 -0.94
N TYR A 46 15.37 3.31 0.32
CA TYR A 46 14.92 1.99 0.74
C TYR A 46 13.68 2.14 1.62
N VAL A 47 12.73 1.22 1.45
CA VAL A 47 11.54 1.09 2.29
C VAL A 47 11.55 -0.32 2.88
N ASP A 48 11.50 -0.41 4.20
CA ASP A 48 11.56 -1.66 4.96
C ASP A 48 12.75 -2.55 4.58
N GLY A 49 13.89 -1.90 4.32
CA GLY A 49 15.15 -2.53 3.93
C GLY A 49 15.18 -3.05 2.49
N GLN A 50 14.16 -2.80 1.67
CA GLN A 50 14.14 -3.11 0.24
C GLN A 50 14.47 -1.86 -0.59
N PRO A 51 15.35 -1.95 -1.61
CA PRO A 51 15.63 -0.82 -2.48
C PRO A 51 14.38 -0.47 -3.29
N ALA A 52 13.94 0.78 -3.19
CA ALA A 52 12.80 1.30 -3.95
C ALA A 52 13.27 1.96 -5.25
N PHE A 53 14.03 3.05 -5.14
CA PHE A 53 14.55 3.78 -6.30
C PHE A 53 15.69 4.74 -5.94
N THR A 54 16.38 5.24 -6.97
CA THR A 54 17.30 6.38 -6.86
C THR A 54 16.61 7.67 -7.29
N VAL A 55 16.86 8.74 -6.53
CA VAL A 55 16.44 10.12 -6.80
C VAL A 55 17.70 10.92 -7.18
N GLU A 56 17.73 11.50 -8.37
CA GLU A 56 18.87 12.30 -8.83
C GLU A 56 18.99 13.60 -8.02
N SER A 57 20.19 14.19 -8.00
CA SER A 57 20.44 15.47 -7.33
C SER A 57 19.53 16.58 -7.87
N GLY A 58 18.92 17.35 -6.98
CA GLY A 58 18.01 18.45 -7.32
C GLY A 58 16.68 18.01 -7.93
N SER A 59 16.26 16.77 -7.70
CA SER A 59 15.02 16.20 -8.24
C SER A 59 14.16 15.55 -7.16
N ASP A 60 12.92 15.23 -7.52
CA ASP A 60 11.98 14.50 -6.68
C ASP A 60 11.46 13.24 -7.37
N ARG A 61 11.01 12.27 -6.56
CA ARG A 61 10.30 11.06 -7.02
C ARG A 61 9.24 10.64 -6.03
N ILE A 62 8.21 9.97 -6.55
CA ILE A 62 7.11 9.40 -5.79
C ILE A 62 7.21 7.87 -5.86
N LEU A 63 7.10 7.21 -4.70
CA LEU A 63 6.73 5.81 -4.59
C LEU A 63 5.23 5.75 -4.35
N ASP A 64 4.53 5.22 -5.34
CA ASP A 64 3.09 4.99 -5.29
C ASP A 64 2.81 3.89 -4.25
N ASP A 65 1.93 4.21 -3.29
CA ASP A 65 1.41 3.34 -2.26
C ASP A 65 2.43 2.42 -1.54
N ILE A 66 3.04 2.92 -0.46
CA ILE A 66 3.79 2.10 0.50
C ILE A 66 2.89 1.40 1.53
N GLY A 67 1.59 1.67 1.49
CA GLY A 67 0.58 1.13 2.41
C GLY A 67 0.52 1.83 3.77
N PRO A 68 -0.58 1.62 4.53
CA PRO A 68 -0.68 2.10 5.90
C PRO A 68 0.08 1.21 6.88
N GLY A 69 0.46 1.80 8.00
CA GLY A 69 1.16 1.13 9.10
C GLY A 69 2.58 1.65 9.29
N GLN A 70 3.39 0.85 9.97
CA GLN A 70 4.77 1.23 10.30
C GLN A 70 5.73 0.90 9.16
N HIS A 71 6.50 1.92 8.75
CA HIS A 71 7.55 1.77 7.74
C HIS A 71 8.88 2.36 8.22
N ILE A 72 9.96 1.74 7.77
CA ILE A 72 11.33 2.26 7.90
C ILE A 72 11.75 2.79 6.53
N ILE A 73 11.97 4.09 6.45
CA ILE A 73 12.44 4.77 5.24
C ILE A 73 13.90 5.16 5.44
N GLU A 74 14.75 4.74 4.53
CA GLU A 74 16.19 4.97 4.56
C GLU A 74 16.64 5.60 3.24
N ALA A 75 17.57 6.54 3.32
CA ALA A 75 18.19 7.19 2.17
C ALA A 75 19.71 7.09 2.30
N MET A 76 20.36 6.57 1.26
CA MET A 76 21.80 6.32 1.23
C MET A 76 22.48 7.05 0.07
N ASP A 77 23.72 7.47 0.29
CA ASP A 77 24.58 8.00 -0.76
C ASP A 77 25.07 6.89 -1.71
N PRO A 78 25.74 7.24 -2.83
CA PRO A 78 26.27 6.25 -3.78
C PRO A 78 27.36 5.33 -3.22
N ASN A 79 27.98 5.70 -2.09
CA ASN A 79 28.98 4.91 -1.39
C ASN A 79 28.38 3.97 -0.34
N GLY A 80 27.05 4.02 -0.13
CA GLY A 80 26.32 3.25 0.88
C GLY A 80 26.35 3.87 2.28
N ALA A 81 26.75 5.13 2.42
CA ALA A 81 26.61 5.87 3.67
C ALA A 81 25.13 6.24 3.89
N MET A 82 24.64 6.02 5.11
CA MET A 82 23.29 6.41 5.49
C MET A 82 23.23 7.92 5.68
N LEU A 83 22.42 8.60 4.85
CA LEU A 83 22.16 10.04 4.94
C LEU A 83 20.99 10.29 5.88
N GLU A 84 19.90 9.54 5.68
CA GLU A 84 18.68 9.69 6.47
C GLU A 84 18.04 8.35 6.83
N ARG A 85 17.42 8.31 8.02
CA ARG A 85 16.60 7.18 8.47
C ARG A 85 15.41 7.70 9.27
N ARG A 86 14.21 7.26 8.90
CA ARG A 86 12.96 7.59 9.58
C ARG A 86 12.14 6.33 9.82
N THR A 87 11.54 6.23 11.00
CA THR A 87 10.46 5.29 11.28
C THR A 87 9.18 6.11 11.31
N VAL A 88 8.25 5.76 10.43
CA VAL A 88 6.98 6.48 10.26
C VAL A 88 5.83 5.51 10.49
N GLU A 89 4.73 6.02 11.01
CA GLU A 89 3.47 5.28 11.14
C GLU A 89 2.45 6.04 10.29
N LEU A 90 1.96 5.43 9.22
CA LEU A 90 1.03 6.04 8.27
C LEU A 90 -0.38 5.56 8.54
N ALA A 91 -1.31 6.51 8.72
CA ALA A 91 -2.72 6.21 8.65
C ALA A 91 -3.14 5.93 7.19
N SER A 92 -4.30 5.30 6.99
CA SER A 92 -4.86 5.14 5.65
C SER A 92 -5.02 6.49 4.95
N SER A 93 -4.59 6.57 3.69
CA SER A 93 -4.61 7.80 2.88
C SER A 93 -3.67 8.91 3.39
N GLU A 94 -2.60 8.55 4.11
CA GLU A 94 -1.56 9.49 4.56
C GLU A 94 -0.30 9.37 3.69
N ASP A 95 0.11 10.50 3.10
CA ASP A 95 1.36 10.60 2.36
C ASP A 95 2.50 11.04 3.28
N TYR A 96 3.73 10.61 2.95
CA TYR A 96 4.93 11.01 3.65
C TYR A 96 5.91 11.74 2.73
N TYR A 97 6.49 12.83 3.25
CA TYR A 97 7.51 13.62 2.58
C TYR A 97 8.86 13.44 3.27
N LEU A 98 9.84 12.95 2.52
CA LEU A 98 11.25 12.92 2.92
C LEU A 98 12.02 13.94 2.11
N ILE A 99 12.66 14.89 2.80
CA ILE A 99 13.62 15.82 2.19
C ILE A 99 15.02 15.36 2.57
N VAL A 100 15.90 15.23 1.57
CA VAL A 100 17.31 14.91 1.77
C VAL A 100 18.14 16.07 1.24
N ASP A 101 18.81 16.79 2.12
CA ASP A 101 19.53 18.04 1.82
C ASP A 101 21.05 17.96 2.06
N ASP A 102 21.55 16.84 2.59
CA ASP A 102 22.97 16.64 2.86
C ASP A 102 23.55 15.44 2.10
N CYS A 103 24.53 15.76 1.27
CA CYS A 103 25.55 14.93 0.61
C CYS A 103 26.53 15.89 -0.09
#